data_AF-A4YRM5-F1
#
_entry.id   AF-A4YRM5-F1
#
_cell.length_a   1.000
_cell.length_b   1.000
_cell.length_c   1.000
_cell.angle_alpha   90.00
_cell.angle_beta   90.00
_cell.angle_gamma   90.00
#
_symmetry.space_group_name_H-M   'P 1'
#
loop_
_entity.id
_entity.type
_entity.pdbx_description
1 polymer ?
#
loop_
_entity_poly.entity_id
_entity_poly.type
_entity_poly.pdbx_seq_one_letter_code
_entity_poly.pdbx_strand_id
1 'polypeptide(L)'
;MIFNSIIGGADGRQKLNAQFDLIFDRILKGRSLGEIGVNEIGMLSIPIIDKETGRKFDIDGLSSGEKGLILTFLLIARSIADNGLILLDEPELHLNPAVCRDLLQFFVDEYATKKNMQAIICSHSAEILAGAFDRPTCVLFHLRNSKSLARVRHNDQGEIRDALRRLGSSESEALLYKGTVSVEGIHDVEILQTGFDHIFRRFKLKQLGGRGQIESDIKELQRAESRGDDVGYYYFLFDHDGKPTTLSDSNHVRLRQLQRHCLENYLLDPEIITDLTRDPEFGSSPLKNITDTTSIMKNLALAQLDTVSARSVFKKFGLERIGFDMKVLNGSDPATMAGQLWSQIEAMRSSFSELQAAGFDEEFKKQFNSKKSELTAVWDDKWRDLCDGKLLFYSLRAEGYVRGDLLKLKRRISGEMRARTTETWSSLDSLLKELVGNSAP
;
A
#
# COMPACT_ATOMS: atom_id res chain seq x y z
N MET A 1 3.15 -45.72 -9.88
CA MET A 1 3.99 -44.59 -10.35
C MET A 1 5.29 -44.44 -9.55
N ILE A 2 5.22 -44.41 -8.21
CA ILE A 2 6.41 -44.51 -7.32
C ILE A 2 7.20 -45.80 -7.60
N PHE A 3 6.52 -46.93 -7.73
CA PHE A 3 7.11 -48.23 -8.09
C PHE A 3 7.99 -48.18 -9.36
N ASN A 4 7.50 -47.61 -10.47
CA ASN A 4 8.33 -47.49 -11.70
C ASN A 4 9.56 -46.58 -11.50
N SER A 5 9.50 -45.60 -10.60
CA SER A 5 10.63 -44.72 -10.30
C SER A 5 11.66 -45.38 -9.38
N ILE A 6 11.21 -46.27 -8.48
CA ILE A 6 12.08 -47.07 -7.60
C ILE A 6 12.72 -48.24 -8.37
N ILE A 7 12.00 -48.80 -9.34
CA ILE A 7 12.40 -49.94 -10.18
C ILE A 7 13.22 -49.48 -11.41
N GLY A 8 13.00 -48.27 -11.94
CA GLY A 8 13.58 -47.77 -13.19
C GLY A 8 15.06 -47.36 -13.19
N GLY A 9 15.85 -47.77 -12.18
CA GLY A 9 17.29 -47.47 -12.07
C GLY A 9 17.64 -46.27 -11.18
N ALA A 10 18.96 -46.00 -11.02
CA ALA A 10 19.50 -45.01 -10.07
C ALA A 10 18.99 -43.58 -10.30
N ASP A 11 18.79 -43.16 -11.55
CA ASP A 11 18.24 -41.84 -11.93
C ASP A 11 16.79 -41.65 -11.43
N GLY A 12 15.98 -42.70 -11.47
CA GLY A 12 14.60 -42.67 -10.98
C GLY A 12 14.51 -42.45 -9.46
N ARG A 13 15.40 -43.10 -8.71
CA ARG A 13 15.51 -42.94 -7.24
C ARG A 13 16.05 -41.57 -6.86
N GLN A 14 17.06 -41.07 -7.59
CA GLN A 14 17.61 -39.74 -7.33
C GLN A 14 16.55 -38.64 -7.54
N LYS A 15 15.78 -38.73 -8.64
CA LYS A 15 14.66 -37.80 -8.90
C LYS A 15 13.57 -37.91 -7.82
N LEU A 16 13.28 -39.11 -7.33
CA LEU A 16 12.30 -39.30 -6.26
C LEU A 16 12.79 -38.68 -4.94
N ASN A 17 14.03 -38.94 -4.54
CA ASN A 17 14.63 -38.34 -3.34
C ASN A 17 14.61 -36.81 -3.42
N ALA A 18 15.03 -36.24 -4.55
CA ALA A 18 15.00 -34.79 -4.76
C ALA A 18 13.60 -34.18 -4.60
N GLN A 19 12.53 -34.90 -4.99
CA GLN A 19 11.16 -34.43 -4.78
C GLN A 19 10.73 -34.51 -3.32
N PHE A 20 11.09 -35.58 -2.61
CA PHE A 20 10.82 -35.68 -1.16
C PHE A 20 11.57 -34.61 -0.37
N ASP A 21 12.85 -34.39 -0.67
CA ASP A 21 13.65 -33.35 -0.03
C ASP A 21 13.03 -31.97 -0.27
N LEU A 22 12.61 -31.69 -1.51
CA LEU A 22 11.93 -30.45 -1.86
C LEU A 22 10.63 -30.25 -1.05
N ILE A 23 9.80 -31.29 -0.91
CA ILE A 23 8.54 -31.23 -0.15
C ILE A 23 8.81 -31.04 1.34
N PHE A 24 9.77 -31.79 1.91
CA PHE A 24 10.11 -31.71 3.34
C PHE A 24 10.79 -30.40 3.71
N ASP A 25 11.60 -29.82 2.83
CA ASP A 25 12.26 -28.55 3.14
C ASP A 25 11.32 -27.34 3.02
N ARG A 26 10.33 -27.41 2.13
CA ARG A 26 9.46 -26.26 1.80
C ARG A 26 8.12 -26.28 2.50
N ILE A 27 7.47 -27.44 2.59
CA ILE A 27 6.11 -27.57 3.17
C ILE A 27 6.14 -28.36 4.47
N LEU A 28 6.64 -29.59 4.43
CA LEU A 28 6.61 -30.52 5.56
C LEU A 28 7.91 -30.46 6.36
N LYS A 29 8.21 -29.25 6.85
CA LYS A 29 9.45 -28.88 7.55
C LYS A 29 9.74 -29.81 8.73
N GLY A 30 11.02 -30.01 9.02
CA GLY A 30 11.48 -30.86 10.13
C GLY A 30 11.56 -32.35 9.81
N ARG A 31 11.43 -32.74 8.54
CA ARG A 31 11.54 -34.14 8.10
C ARG A 31 12.63 -34.34 7.07
N SER A 32 13.08 -35.58 6.94
CA SER A 32 13.95 -36.03 5.84
C SER A 32 13.62 -37.45 5.43
N LEU A 33 13.88 -37.76 4.17
CA LEU A 33 13.74 -39.09 3.64
C LEU A 33 14.91 -39.99 4.06
N GLY A 34 14.62 -41.19 4.55
CA GLY A 34 15.61 -42.23 4.76
C GLY A 34 15.87 -43.07 3.49
N GLU A 35 16.66 -44.13 3.61
CA GLU A 35 16.95 -44.98 2.45
C GLU A 35 15.72 -45.79 2.03
N ILE A 36 15.19 -45.50 0.83
CA ILE A 36 14.07 -46.25 0.27
C ILE A 36 14.52 -47.67 -0.06
N GLY A 37 13.81 -48.66 0.47
CA GLY A 37 14.19 -50.05 0.34
C GLY A 37 13.03 -51.01 0.54
N VAL A 38 13.38 -52.25 0.87
CA VAL A 38 12.43 -53.31 1.20
C VAL A 38 12.63 -53.65 2.67
N ASN A 39 11.54 -53.73 3.44
CA ASN A 39 11.60 -54.10 4.84
C ASN A 39 11.79 -55.62 5.02
N GLU A 40 11.95 -56.06 6.28
CA GLU A 40 12.19 -57.46 6.64
C GLU A 40 11.10 -58.44 6.17
N ILE A 41 9.91 -57.93 5.84
CA ILE A 41 8.73 -58.71 5.40
C ILE A 41 8.57 -58.65 3.86
N GLY A 42 9.54 -58.09 3.14
CA GLY A 42 9.51 -58.04 1.67
C GLY A 42 8.61 -56.94 1.10
N MET A 43 8.13 -55.99 1.91
CA MET A 43 7.31 -54.87 1.44
C MET A 43 8.17 -53.62 1.20
N LEU A 44 7.73 -52.77 0.26
CA LEU A 44 8.35 -51.47 0.04
C LEU A 44 8.28 -50.64 1.32
N SER A 45 9.41 -50.10 1.75
CA SER A 45 9.50 -49.19 2.89
C SER A 45 10.08 -47.86 2.43
N ILE A 46 9.41 -46.79 2.85
CA ILE A 46 9.82 -45.40 2.58
C ILE A 46 10.01 -44.76 3.96
N PRO A 47 11.19 -44.95 4.59
CA PRO A 47 11.44 -44.43 5.93
C PRO A 47 11.51 -42.90 5.92
N ILE A 48 10.92 -42.29 6.94
CA ILE A 48 10.93 -40.86 7.22
C ILE A 48 11.60 -40.66 8.58
N ILE A 49 12.45 -39.65 8.64
CA ILE A 49 13.19 -39.27 9.84
C ILE A 49 12.68 -37.91 10.29
N ASP A 50 12.22 -37.85 11.53
CA ASP A 50 11.92 -36.60 12.22
C ASP A 50 13.23 -35.96 12.70
N LYS A 51 13.54 -34.75 12.21
CA LYS A 51 14.82 -34.06 12.45
C LYS A 51 14.97 -33.59 13.91
N GLU A 52 13.87 -33.37 14.62
CA GLU A 52 13.90 -32.88 16.01
C GLU A 52 14.10 -34.02 16.99
N THR A 53 13.35 -35.11 16.81
CA THR A 53 13.34 -36.25 17.73
C THR A 53 14.30 -37.37 17.32
N GLY A 54 14.80 -37.35 16.08
CA GLY A 54 15.57 -38.44 15.49
C GLY A 54 14.76 -39.71 15.24
N ARG A 55 13.44 -39.68 15.48
CA ARG A 55 12.56 -40.84 15.34
C ARG A 55 12.45 -41.24 13.87
N LYS A 56 12.66 -42.52 13.60
CA LYS A 56 12.45 -43.12 12.27
C LYS A 56 11.13 -43.89 12.25
N PHE A 57 10.33 -43.67 11.22
CA PHE A 57 9.07 -44.37 10.99
C PHE A 57 8.80 -44.46 9.49
N ASP A 58 7.93 -45.38 9.07
CA ASP A 58 7.61 -45.53 7.63
C ASP A 58 6.65 -44.42 7.15
N ILE A 59 6.56 -44.16 5.84
CA ILE A 59 5.59 -43.23 5.24
C ILE A 59 4.16 -43.51 5.71
N ASP A 60 3.84 -44.77 6.04
CA ASP A 60 2.57 -45.16 6.61
C ASP A 60 2.27 -44.55 8.00
N GLY A 61 3.28 -44.05 8.70
CA GLY A 61 3.12 -43.31 9.96
C GLY A 61 2.78 -41.82 9.78
N LEU A 62 2.77 -41.29 8.56
CA LEU A 62 2.33 -39.92 8.28
C LEU A 62 0.82 -39.76 8.46
N SER A 63 0.37 -38.51 8.68
CA SER A 63 -1.06 -38.22 8.65
C SER A 63 -1.64 -38.45 7.25
N SER A 64 -2.95 -38.72 7.16
CA SER A 64 -3.63 -38.89 5.87
C SER A 64 -3.46 -37.65 4.97
N GLY A 65 -3.52 -36.45 5.53
CA GLY A 65 -3.29 -35.20 4.81
C GLY A 65 -1.86 -35.08 4.27
N GLU A 66 -0.85 -35.40 5.07
CA GLU A 66 0.55 -35.35 4.65
C GLU A 66 0.86 -36.36 3.54
N LYS A 67 0.30 -37.57 3.64
CA LYS A 67 0.39 -38.59 2.58
C LYS A 67 -0.27 -38.10 1.30
N GLY A 68 -1.47 -37.53 1.41
CA GLY A 68 -2.19 -36.95 0.28
C GLY A 68 -1.39 -35.84 -0.40
N LEU A 69 -0.80 -34.93 0.37
CA LEU A 69 0.03 -33.85 -0.13
C LEU A 69 1.25 -34.37 -0.89
N ILE A 70 2.00 -35.28 -0.28
CA ILE A 70 3.19 -35.88 -0.92
C ILE A 70 2.77 -36.54 -2.23
N LEU A 71 1.69 -37.33 -2.22
CA LEU A 71 1.20 -37.99 -3.42
C LEU A 71 0.82 -36.98 -4.50
N THR A 72 0.07 -35.93 -4.18
CA THR A 72 -0.34 -34.87 -5.11
C THR A 72 0.87 -34.23 -5.79
N PHE A 73 1.89 -33.84 -5.04
CA PHE A 73 3.07 -33.21 -5.63
C PHE A 73 3.96 -34.17 -6.40
N LEU A 74 4.05 -35.44 -5.99
CA LEU A 74 4.74 -36.47 -6.78
C LEU A 74 4.03 -36.72 -8.11
N LEU A 75 2.70 -36.71 -8.13
CA LEU A 75 1.91 -36.82 -9.36
C LEU A 75 2.13 -35.60 -10.24
N ILE A 76 2.00 -34.38 -9.70
CA ILE A 76 2.26 -33.13 -10.42
C ILE A 76 3.67 -33.18 -11.04
N ALA A 77 4.71 -33.45 -10.25
CA ALA A 77 6.10 -33.48 -10.73
C ALA A 77 6.33 -34.43 -11.91
N ARG A 78 5.58 -35.55 -11.97
CA ARG A 78 5.71 -36.59 -13.01
C ARG A 78 4.78 -36.39 -14.20
N SER A 79 3.64 -35.77 -14.00
CA SER A 79 2.58 -35.66 -15.03
C SER A 79 2.61 -34.34 -15.78
N ILE A 80 3.27 -33.30 -15.25
CA ILE A 80 3.26 -31.98 -15.86
C ILE A 80 4.19 -31.87 -17.07
N ALA A 81 3.62 -31.39 -18.17
CA ALA A 81 4.35 -30.89 -19.33
C ALA A 81 4.47 -29.36 -19.26
N ASP A 82 5.49 -28.82 -19.91
CA ASP A 82 5.66 -27.37 -20.01
C ASP A 82 4.47 -26.75 -20.76
N ASN A 83 4.02 -25.57 -20.33
CA ASN A 83 2.85 -24.87 -20.85
C ASN A 83 1.51 -25.61 -20.65
N GLY A 84 1.43 -26.47 -19.63
CA GLY A 84 0.23 -27.24 -19.29
C GLY A 84 -0.80 -26.48 -18.44
N LEU A 85 -1.96 -27.12 -18.27
CA LEU A 85 -3.04 -26.70 -17.36
C LEU A 85 -3.12 -27.67 -16.18
N ILE A 86 -3.15 -27.13 -14.95
CA ILE A 86 -3.40 -27.89 -13.72
C ILE A 86 -4.75 -27.47 -13.13
N LEU A 87 -5.57 -28.45 -12.78
CA LEU A 87 -6.81 -28.26 -12.05
C LEU A 87 -6.66 -28.93 -10.68
N LEU A 88 -6.77 -28.14 -9.61
CA LEU A 88 -6.77 -28.64 -8.24
C LEU A 88 -8.10 -28.29 -7.58
N ASP A 89 -8.71 -29.29 -6.96
CA ASP A 89 -9.92 -29.13 -6.16
C ASP A 89 -9.59 -29.46 -4.72
N GLU A 90 -9.81 -28.50 -3.82
CA GLU A 90 -9.54 -28.58 -2.38
C GLU A 90 -8.17 -29.17 -2.02
N PRO A 91 -7.05 -28.62 -2.55
CA PRO A 91 -5.71 -29.14 -2.23
C PRO A 91 -5.33 -29.01 -0.74
N GLU A 92 -6.09 -28.21 0.04
CA GLU A 92 -5.97 -28.05 1.48
C GLU A 92 -6.58 -29.19 2.32
N LEU A 93 -7.36 -30.09 1.72
CA LEU A 93 -8.19 -31.02 2.48
C LEU A 93 -7.32 -31.91 3.41
N HIS A 94 -7.69 -31.95 4.70
CA HIS A 94 -6.96 -32.65 5.77
C HIS A 94 -5.57 -32.09 6.12
N LEU A 95 -5.20 -30.89 5.64
CA LEU A 95 -3.97 -30.21 6.02
C LEU A 95 -4.20 -29.23 7.18
N ASN A 96 -3.15 -28.98 7.96
CA ASN A 96 -3.20 -27.97 9.00
C ASN A 96 -3.06 -26.55 8.36
N PRO A 97 -3.57 -25.50 9.02
CA PRO A 97 -3.53 -24.13 8.47
C PRO A 97 -2.11 -23.61 8.16
N ALA A 98 -1.09 -24.06 8.91
CA ALA A 98 0.29 -23.66 8.67
C ALA A 98 0.80 -24.16 7.31
N VAL A 99 0.50 -25.42 6.99
CA VAL A 99 0.82 -26.03 5.70
C VAL A 99 0.00 -25.39 4.57
N CYS A 100 -1.28 -25.08 4.79
CA CYS A 100 -2.12 -24.44 3.77
C CYS A 100 -1.58 -23.08 3.29
N ARG A 101 -0.97 -22.29 4.19
CA ARG A 101 -0.33 -21.01 3.82
C ARG A 101 0.86 -21.21 2.88
N ASP A 102 1.69 -22.20 3.16
CA ASP A 102 2.91 -22.47 2.39
C ASP A 102 2.61 -23.24 1.08
N LEU A 103 1.48 -23.99 1.06
CA LEU A 103 1.07 -24.85 -0.05
C LEU A 103 0.99 -24.12 -1.39
N LEU A 104 0.27 -23.00 -1.43
CA LEU A 104 0.10 -22.22 -2.67
C LEU A 104 1.44 -21.63 -3.14
N GLN A 105 2.24 -21.11 -2.22
CA GLN A 105 3.53 -20.51 -2.53
C GLN A 105 4.46 -21.54 -3.18
N PHE A 106 4.58 -22.69 -2.53
CA PHE A 106 5.35 -23.82 -3.01
C PHE A 106 4.88 -24.30 -4.39
N PHE A 107 3.57 -24.51 -4.54
CA PHE A 107 3.00 -24.98 -5.80
C PHE A 107 3.31 -24.02 -6.97
N VAL A 108 3.13 -22.71 -6.74
CA VAL A 108 3.36 -21.72 -7.78
C VAL A 108 4.85 -21.61 -8.11
N ASP A 109 5.74 -21.56 -7.11
CA ASP A 109 7.18 -21.39 -7.34
C ASP A 109 7.85 -22.62 -7.96
N GLU A 110 7.54 -23.81 -7.44
CA GLU A 110 8.26 -25.02 -7.81
C GLU A 110 7.68 -25.68 -9.06
N TYR A 111 6.42 -25.42 -9.37
CA TYR A 111 5.74 -26.05 -10.50
C TYR A 111 5.21 -25.02 -11.49
N ALA A 112 4.28 -24.15 -11.09
CA ALA A 112 3.55 -23.31 -12.05
C ALA A 112 4.46 -22.35 -12.82
N THR A 113 5.31 -21.59 -12.13
CA THR A 113 6.19 -20.60 -12.76
C THR A 113 7.33 -21.28 -13.54
N LYS A 114 7.99 -22.30 -12.97
CA LYS A 114 9.13 -22.98 -13.61
C LYS A 114 8.79 -23.64 -14.94
N LYS A 115 7.57 -24.17 -15.07
CA LYS A 115 7.11 -24.86 -16.29
C LYS A 115 6.08 -24.06 -17.09
N ASN A 116 5.93 -22.76 -16.80
CA ASN A 116 4.98 -21.86 -17.43
C ASN A 116 3.55 -22.43 -17.50
N MET A 117 3.08 -23.02 -16.41
CA MET A 117 1.75 -23.65 -16.34
C MET A 117 0.68 -22.69 -15.86
N GLN A 118 -0.53 -22.87 -16.38
CA GLN A 118 -1.72 -22.26 -15.81
C GLN A 118 -2.31 -23.20 -14.76
N ALA A 119 -2.65 -22.66 -13.59
CA ALA A 119 -3.33 -23.43 -12.55
C ALA A 119 -4.68 -22.80 -12.21
N ILE A 120 -5.70 -23.65 -12.09
CA ILE A 120 -7.01 -23.29 -11.56
C ILE A 120 -7.20 -24.09 -10.28
N ILE A 121 -7.36 -23.38 -9.18
CA ILE A 121 -7.46 -23.95 -7.83
C ILE A 121 -8.81 -23.55 -7.23
N CYS A 122 -9.61 -24.54 -6.87
CA CYS A 122 -10.81 -24.38 -6.07
C CYS A 122 -10.46 -24.66 -4.61
N SER A 123 -10.83 -23.76 -3.70
CA SER A 123 -10.44 -23.83 -2.29
C SER A 123 -11.51 -23.17 -1.43
N HIS A 124 -11.74 -23.77 -0.26
CA HIS A 124 -12.52 -23.21 0.84
C HIS A 124 -11.63 -22.65 1.97
N SER A 125 -10.30 -22.78 1.87
CA SER A 125 -9.36 -22.25 2.85
C SER A 125 -9.16 -20.72 2.74
N ALA A 126 -9.34 -20.03 3.88
CA ALA A 126 -9.01 -18.61 4.03
C ALA A 126 -7.48 -18.38 3.97
N GLU A 127 -6.67 -19.37 4.34
CA GLU A 127 -5.22 -19.35 4.27
C GLU A 127 -4.70 -19.37 2.83
N ILE A 128 -5.28 -20.22 1.97
CA ILE A 128 -4.97 -20.23 0.53
C ILE A 128 -5.40 -18.89 -0.09
N LEU A 129 -6.57 -18.37 0.28
CA LEU A 129 -7.03 -17.06 -0.16
C LEU A 129 -6.04 -15.96 0.24
N ALA A 130 -5.58 -15.94 1.50
CA ALA A 130 -4.58 -14.98 1.97
C ALA A 130 -3.24 -15.11 1.24
N GLY A 131 -2.77 -16.33 1.02
CA GLY A 131 -1.55 -16.60 0.24
C GLY A 131 -1.67 -16.14 -1.21
N ALA A 132 -2.84 -16.32 -1.83
CA ALA A 132 -3.12 -15.85 -3.18
C ALA A 132 -3.22 -14.32 -3.24
N PHE A 133 -3.79 -13.71 -2.20
CA PHE A 133 -3.92 -12.27 -2.08
C PHE A 133 -2.55 -11.56 -2.01
N ASP A 134 -1.53 -12.23 -1.46
CA ASP A 134 -0.14 -11.75 -1.36
C ASP A 134 0.63 -11.84 -2.70
N ARG A 135 0.18 -12.69 -3.64
CA ARG A 135 0.92 -12.96 -4.88
C ARG A 135 0.45 -12.16 -6.10
N PRO A 136 1.38 -11.60 -6.90
CA PRO A 136 1.02 -10.82 -8.09
C PRO A 136 0.60 -11.70 -9.26
N THR A 137 1.10 -12.94 -9.27
CA THR A 137 0.80 -13.96 -10.29
C THR A 137 -0.56 -14.63 -10.08
N CYS A 138 -1.22 -14.36 -8.95
CA CYS A 138 -2.50 -14.96 -8.61
C CYS A 138 -3.65 -14.00 -8.90
N VAL A 139 -4.74 -14.52 -9.45
CA VAL A 139 -5.99 -13.79 -9.63
C VAL A 139 -7.08 -14.54 -8.88
N LEU A 140 -7.75 -13.81 -7.99
CA LEU A 140 -8.80 -14.37 -7.16
C LEU A 140 -10.18 -14.19 -7.79
N PHE A 141 -10.95 -15.26 -7.73
CA PHE A 141 -12.32 -15.30 -8.20
C PHE A 141 -13.21 -15.87 -7.10
N HIS A 142 -14.29 -15.15 -6.80
CA HIS A 142 -15.31 -15.57 -5.85
C HIS A 142 -16.50 -16.17 -6.60
N LEU A 143 -16.76 -17.45 -6.33
CA LEU A 143 -17.92 -18.16 -6.85
C LEU A 143 -19.16 -17.80 -6.02
N ARG A 144 -19.91 -16.79 -6.46
CA ARG A 144 -21.09 -16.29 -5.76
C ARG A 144 -22.27 -17.26 -5.84
N ASN A 145 -22.40 -17.98 -6.94
CA ASN A 145 -23.38 -19.03 -7.17
C ASN A 145 -22.97 -19.86 -8.40
N SER A 146 -23.76 -20.88 -8.75
CA SER A 146 -23.50 -21.77 -9.90
C SER A 146 -23.43 -21.09 -11.27
N LYS A 147 -23.79 -19.80 -11.37
CA LYS A 147 -23.83 -19.04 -12.62
C LYS A 147 -22.99 -17.75 -12.57
N SER A 148 -22.36 -17.44 -11.44
CA SER A 148 -21.72 -16.14 -11.23
C SER A 148 -20.38 -16.29 -10.53
N LEU A 149 -19.33 -15.90 -11.27
CA LEU A 149 -17.97 -15.78 -10.79
C LEU A 149 -17.58 -14.31 -10.83
N ALA A 150 -17.18 -13.75 -9.69
CA ALA A 150 -16.76 -12.36 -9.58
C ALA A 150 -15.26 -12.29 -9.31
N ARG A 151 -14.53 -11.42 -10.04
CA ARG A 151 -13.12 -11.20 -9.76
C ARG A 151 -12.98 -10.40 -8.46
N VAL A 152 -12.26 -10.95 -7.49
CA VAL A 152 -11.95 -10.25 -6.24
C VAL A 152 -10.82 -9.25 -6.53
N ARG A 153 -11.10 -7.98 -6.28
CA ARG A 153 -10.10 -6.89 -6.37
C ARG A 153 -9.71 -6.48 -4.95
N HIS A 154 -8.46 -6.08 -4.74
CA HIS A 154 -7.95 -5.65 -3.44
C HIS A 154 -8.78 -4.53 -2.77
N ASN A 155 -9.47 -3.72 -3.58
CA ASN A 155 -10.29 -2.60 -3.11
C ASN A 155 -11.77 -2.94 -2.94
N ASP A 156 -12.21 -4.09 -3.46
CA ASP A 156 -13.61 -4.49 -3.38
C ASP A 156 -13.86 -5.15 -2.01
N GLN A 157 -13.87 -4.31 -0.98
CA GLN A 157 -14.10 -4.72 0.40
C GLN A 157 -15.44 -5.45 0.55
N GLY A 158 -16.45 -5.06 -0.25
CA GLY A 158 -17.74 -5.73 -0.29
C GLY A 158 -17.60 -7.18 -0.73
N GLU A 159 -16.87 -7.40 -1.82
CA GLU A 159 -16.65 -8.74 -2.35
C GLU A 159 -15.74 -9.60 -1.48
N ILE A 160 -14.65 -9.03 -0.97
CA ILE A 160 -13.75 -9.72 -0.05
C ILE A 160 -14.51 -10.16 1.19
N ARG A 161 -15.29 -9.27 1.78
CA ARG A 161 -16.09 -9.58 2.97
C ARG A 161 -17.18 -10.62 2.68
N ASP A 162 -17.84 -10.56 1.52
CA ASP A 162 -18.83 -11.58 1.13
C ASP A 162 -18.17 -12.95 0.94
N ALA A 163 -17.02 -12.99 0.28
CA ALA A 163 -16.22 -14.21 0.10
C ALA A 163 -15.80 -14.79 1.46
N LEU A 164 -15.16 -13.99 2.32
CA LEU A 164 -14.74 -14.43 3.66
C LEU A 164 -15.91 -14.91 4.52
N ARG A 165 -17.05 -14.21 4.48
CA ARG A 165 -18.26 -14.61 5.22
C ARG A 165 -18.77 -15.98 4.76
N ARG A 166 -18.75 -16.25 3.45
CA ARG A 166 -19.17 -17.55 2.89
C ARG A 166 -18.20 -18.68 3.21
N LEU A 167 -16.92 -18.37 3.39
CA LEU A 167 -15.93 -19.31 3.91
C LEU A 167 -16.10 -19.57 5.43
N GLY A 168 -17.09 -18.96 6.09
CA GLY A 168 -17.35 -19.12 7.53
C GLY A 168 -16.35 -18.39 8.42
N SER A 169 -15.66 -17.39 7.87
CA SER A 169 -14.38 -16.90 8.37
C SER A 169 -14.47 -15.42 8.79
N SER A 170 -15.37 -15.10 9.71
CA SER A 170 -15.64 -13.71 10.13
C SER A 170 -14.43 -12.99 10.75
N GLU A 171 -13.43 -13.73 11.25
CA GLU A 171 -12.18 -13.19 11.80
C GLU A 171 -11.04 -13.07 10.77
N SER A 172 -11.28 -13.40 9.50
CA SER A 172 -10.22 -13.58 8.49
C SER A 172 -9.78 -12.32 7.75
N GLU A 173 -10.37 -11.15 8.02
CA GLU A 173 -9.81 -9.88 7.51
C GLU A 173 -8.38 -9.66 8.03
N ALA A 174 -8.08 -10.11 9.26
CA ALA A 174 -6.73 -10.09 9.83
C ALA A 174 -5.74 -11.01 9.09
N LEU A 175 -6.23 -12.07 8.42
CA LEU A 175 -5.38 -12.93 7.58
C LEU A 175 -5.02 -12.22 6.27
N LEU A 176 -5.94 -11.42 5.71
CA LEU A 176 -5.71 -10.71 4.46
C LEU A 176 -4.85 -9.45 4.66
N TYR A 177 -5.18 -8.66 5.69
CA TYR A 177 -4.58 -7.35 5.93
C TYR A 177 -3.73 -7.32 7.20
N LYS A 178 -2.52 -6.78 7.08
CA LYS A 178 -1.58 -6.51 8.16
C LYS A 178 -1.90 -5.22 8.93
N GLY A 179 -2.80 -4.39 8.40
CA GLY A 179 -3.20 -3.13 9.02
C GLY A 179 -3.89 -2.19 8.04
N THR A 180 -4.25 -1.01 8.55
CA THR A 180 -4.90 0.05 7.76
C THR A 180 -3.91 1.18 7.51
N VAL A 181 -3.79 1.63 6.25
CA VAL A 181 -3.01 2.79 5.84
C VAL A 181 -3.97 3.92 5.48
N SER A 182 -3.95 4.98 6.28
CA SER A 182 -4.79 6.15 6.11
C SER A 182 -4.03 7.27 5.39
N VAL A 183 -4.66 7.84 4.37
CA VAL A 183 -4.15 8.94 3.53
C VAL A 183 -5.15 10.10 3.46
N GLU A 184 -4.73 11.24 2.93
CA GLU A 184 -5.56 12.44 2.90
C GLU A 184 -6.70 12.35 1.89
N GLY A 185 -6.39 11.96 0.64
CA GLY A 185 -7.35 11.98 -0.45
C GLY A 185 -7.41 10.72 -1.30
N ILE A 186 -8.43 10.66 -2.17
CA ILE A 186 -8.66 9.51 -3.06
C ILE A 186 -7.54 9.34 -4.10
N HIS A 187 -6.92 10.44 -4.53
CA HIS A 187 -5.79 10.39 -5.46
C HIS A 187 -4.61 9.64 -4.84
N ASP A 188 -4.37 9.83 -3.54
CA ASP A 188 -3.27 9.19 -2.83
C ASP A 188 -3.46 7.67 -2.79
N VAL A 189 -4.68 7.21 -2.47
CA VAL A 189 -5.04 5.79 -2.49
C VAL A 189 -4.70 5.16 -3.84
N GLU A 190 -5.13 5.78 -4.93
CA GLU A 190 -4.97 5.25 -6.30
C GLU A 190 -3.50 5.31 -6.78
N ILE A 191 -2.76 6.35 -6.41
CA ILE A 191 -1.32 6.49 -6.71
C ILE A 191 -0.53 5.42 -5.99
N LEU A 192 -0.78 5.22 -4.69
CA LEU A 192 -0.11 4.23 -3.86
C LEU A 192 -0.40 2.81 -4.35
N GLN A 193 -1.64 2.52 -4.74
CA GLN A 193 -2.00 1.22 -5.30
C GLN A 193 -1.34 0.95 -6.64
N THR A 194 -1.26 1.95 -7.52
CA THR A 194 -0.69 1.74 -8.85
C THR A 194 0.84 1.63 -8.80
N GLY A 195 1.50 2.55 -8.09
CA GLY A 195 2.97 2.65 -8.03
C GLY A 195 3.62 1.76 -6.98
N PHE A 196 2.89 1.38 -5.92
CA PHE A 196 3.46 0.77 -4.72
C PHE A 196 2.63 -0.44 -4.22
N ASP A 197 1.89 -1.11 -5.11
CA ASP A 197 1.15 -2.36 -4.82
C ASP A 197 2.01 -3.38 -4.05
N HIS A 198 3.29 -3.50 -4.41
CA HIS A 198 4.20 -4.44 -3.76
C HIS A 198 4.43 -4.19 -2.26
N ILE A 199 4.16 -2.97 -1.78
CA ILE A 199 4.18 -2.61 -0.35
C ILE A 199 2.78 -2.76 0.24
N PHE A 200 1.78 -2.17 -0.43
CA PHE A 200 0.44 -1.99 0.15
C PHE A 200 -0.55 -3.12 -0.12
N ARG A 201 -0.16 -4.17 -0.85
CA ARG A 201 -1.04 -5.29 -1.19
C ARG A 201 -1.75 -5.90 0.02
N ARG A 202 -1.05 -6.02 1.15
CA ARG A 202 -1.60 -6.54 2.42
C ARG A 202 -2.02 -5.44 3.38
N PHE A 203 -2.29 -4.24 2.91
CA PHE A 203 -2.78 -3.13 3.72
C PHE A 203 -4.09 -2.61 3.16
N LYS A 204 -4.97 -2.21 4.07
CA LYS A 204 -6.22 -1.55 3.71
C LYS A 204 -5.98 -0.06 3.55
N LEU A 205 -6.03 0.45 2.33
CA LEU A 205 -5.91 1.89 2.08
C LEU A 205 -7.25 2.60 2.31
N LYS A 206 -7.23 3.65 3.13
CA LYS A 206 -8.40 4.45 3.50
C LYS A 206 -8.09 5.94 3.35
N GLN A 207 -9.04 6.71 2.79
CA GLN A 207 -8.96 8.17 2.80
C GLN A 207 -9.66 8.75 4.04
N LEU A 208 -9.10 9.82 4.61
CA LEU A 208 -9.66 10.52 5.77
C LEU A 208 -10.13 11.96 5.49
N GLY A 209 -9.96 12.47 4.28
CA GLY A 209 -10.52 13.77 3.89
C GLY A 209 -9.71 14.97 4.34
N GLY A 210 -8.39 14.78 4.54
CA GLY A 210 -7.42 15.83 4.80
C GLY A 210 -6.73 15.74 6.16
N ARG A 211 -5.67 16.55 6.30
CA ARG A 211 -4.79 16.57 7.46
C ARG A 211 -5.46 16.70 8.83
N GLY A 212 -6.48 17.55 8.96
CA GLY A 212 -7.15 17.78 10.24
C GLY A 212 -7.81 16.50 10.81
N GLN A 213 -8.43 15.72 9.93
CA GLN A 213 -9.04 14.44 10.30
C GLN A 213 -7.96 13.39 10.61
N ILE A 214 -6.88 13.36 9.82
CA ILE A 214 -5.72 12.48 10.10
C ILE A 214 -5.16 12.73 11.50
N GLU A 215 -4.86 13.98 11.84
CA GLU A 215 -4.30 14.33 13.16
C GLU A 215 -5.30 14.02 14.30
N SER A 216 -6.60 14.07 14.03
CA SER A 216 -7.64 13.70 15.00
C SER A 216 -7.69 12.17 15.22
N ASP A 217 -7.76 11.39 14.14
CA ASP A 217 -7.81 9.92 14.19
C ASP A 217 -6.55 9.34 14.85
N ILE A 218 -5.36 9.89 14.55
CA ILE A 218 -4.11 9.48 15.20
C ILE A 218 -4.23 9.63 16.72
N LYS A 219 -4.68 10.78 17.21
CA LYS A 219 -4.80 11.05 18.65
C LYS A 219 -5.84 10.16 19.31
N GLU A 220 -6.93 9.86 18.61
CA GLU A 220 -7.98 8.98 19.13
C GLU A 220 -7.48 7.54 19.29
N LEU A 221 -6.83 7.00 18.26
CA LEU A 221 -6.27 5.65 18.28
C LEU A 221 -5.15 5.50 19.30
N GLN A 222 -4.24 6.48 19.40
CA GLN A 222 -3.17 6.47 20.41
C GLN A 222 -3.72 6.53 21.84
N ARG A 223 -4.81 7.28 22.06
CA ARG A 223 -5.50 7.29 23.36
C ARG A 223 -6.14 5.94 23.66
N ALA A 224 -6.79 5.31 22.69
CA ALA A 224 -7.35 3.97 22.84
C ALA A 224 -6.28 2.93 23.16
N GLU A 225 -5.17 2.95 22.41
CA GLU A 225 -4.01 2.11 22.68
C GLU A 225 -3.47 2.32 24.10
N SER A 226 -3.35 3.56 24.57
CA SER A 226 -2.87 3.86 25.92
C SER A 226 -3.78 3.35 27.05
N ARG A 227 -5.06 3.09 26.75
CA ARG A 227 -6.02 2.47 27.68
C ARG A 227 -5.97 0.94 27.65
N GLY A 228 -5.21 0.35 26.73
CA GLY A 228 -5.15 -1.09 26.51
C GLY A 228 -6.24 -1.63 25.59
N ASP A 229 -6.91 -0.76 24.82
CA ASP A 229 -7.87 -1.20 23.79
C ASP A 229 -7.09 -1.87 22.63
N ASP A 230 -7.57 -3.01 22.12
CA ASP A 230 -7.03 -3.62 20.90
C ASP A 230 -7.47 -2.80 19.69
N VAL A 231 -6.57 -1.92 19.24
CA VAL A 231 -6.80 -1.04 18.10
C VAL A 231 -6.34 -1.65 16.78
N GLY A 232 -5.57 -2.75 16.78
CA GLY A 232 -4.89 -3.24 15.58
C GLY A 232 -3.85 -2.25 14.99
N TYR A 233 -3.20 -2.62 13.88
CA TYR A 233 -2.14 -1.79 13.29
C TYR A 233 -2.67 -0.72 12.33
N TYR A 234 -2.28 0.53 12.60
CA TYR A 234 -2.64 1.70 11.80
C TYR A 234 -1.40 2.48 11.37
N TYR A 235 -1.41 2.90 10.11
CA TYR A 235 -0.34 3.65 9.46
C TYR A 235 -0.93 4.91 8.86
N PHE A 236 -0.27 6.04 9.03
CA PHE A 236 -0.74 7.32 8.52
C PHE A 236 0.32 7.92 7.61
N LEU A 237 -0.07 8.23 6.37
CA LEU A 237 0.75 8.97 5.41
C LEU A 237 0.00 10.25 5.04
N PHE A 238 0.65 11.40 5.22
CA PHE A 238 0.01 12.68 4.99
C PHE A 238 0.98 13.74 4.49
N ASP A 239 0.43 14.79 3.89
CA ASP A 239 1.14 15.85 3.19
C ASP A 239 1.94 16.72 4.17
N HIS A 240 2.98 17.37 3.65
CA HIS A 240 3.75 18.30 4.44
C HIS A 240 2.98 19.60 4.68
N ASP A 241 2.27 20.10 3.66
CA ASP A 241 1.52 21.38 3.65
C ASP A 241 2.34 22.59 4.13
N GLY A 242 3.67 22.50 4.12
CA GLY A 242 4.54 23.51 4.72
C GLY A 242 4.49 23.60 6.25
N LYS A 243 3.89 22.62 6.94
CA LYS A 243 3.78 22.57 8.39
C LYS A 243 4.23 21.20 8.92
N PRO A 244 5.41 21.11 9.56
CA PRO A 244 5.85 19.87 10.19
C PRO A 244 4.85 19.37 11.25
N THR A 245 4.67 18.06 11.33
CA THR A 245 3.90 17.42 12.40
C THR A 245 4.66 17.44 13.73
N THR A 246 3.92 17.49 14.83
CA THR A 246 4.46 17.31 16.19
C THR A 246 4.07 15.95 16.78
N LEU A 247 3.33 15.13 16.04
CA LEU A 247 2.92 13.80 16.45
C LEU A 247 4.07 12.81 16.28
N SER A 248 4.12 11.80 17.14
CA SER A 248 5.11 10.74 17.13
C SER A 248 4.46 9.37 16.98
N ASP A 249 5.25 8.40 16.55
CA ASP A 249 4.85 7.00 16.51
C ASP A 249 4.51 6.46 17.92
N SER A 250 3.71 5.40 17.92
CA SER A 250 3.36 4.54 19.06
C SER A 250 3.51 3.08 18.63
N ASN A 251 3.12 2.10 19.46
CA ASN A 251 3.41 0.69 19.13
C ASN A 251 2.57 0.23 17.92
N HIS A 252 1.26 0.53 17.92
CA HIS A 252 0.33 0.10 16.88
C HIS A 252 -0.06 1.23 15.91
N VAL A 253 0.16 2.50 16.26
CA VAL A 253 -0.08 3.64 15.38
C VAL A 253 1.23 4.26 14.93
N ARG A 254 1.52 4.18 13.62
CA ARG A 254 2.70 4.78 12.99
C ARG A 254 2.32 5.85 11.99
N LEU A 255 3.20 6.82 11.80
CA LEU A 255 2.96 7.95 10.93
C LEU A 255 4.22 8.38 10.18
N ARG A 256 4.06 8.74 8.91
CA ARG A 256 5.10 9.38 8.10
C ARG A 256 4.49 10.58 7.41
N GLN A 257 5.12 11.74 7.62
CA GLN A 257 4.83 12.93 6.84
C GLN A 257 5.72 12.92 5.60
N LEU A 258 5.14 13.30 4.46
CA LEU A 258 5.90 13.44 3.23
C LEU A 258 6.99 14.51 3.37
N GLN A 259 8.11 14.31 2.67
CA GLN A 259 9.23 15.27 2.67
C GLN A 259 9.01 16.42 1.68
N ARG A 260 8.14 16.21 0.69
CA ARG A 260 7.66 17.22 -0.27
C ARG A 260 6.29 17.73 0.14
N HIS A 261 5.86 18.85 -0.46
CA HIS A 261 4.60 19.52 -0.14
C HIS A 261 3.41 18.57 -0.08
N CYS A 262 3.16 17.80 -1.14
CA CYS A 262 2.17 16.73 -1.18
C CYS A 262 2.65 15.52 -2.01
N LEU A 263 1.85 14.46 -2.08
CA LEU A 263 2.20 13.24 -2.83
C LEU A 263 2.46 13.52 -4.32
N GLU A 264 1.69 14.41 -4.95
CA GLU A 264 1.87 14.79 -6.36
C GLU A 264 3.24 15.36 -6.67
N ASN A 265 3.93 15.96 -5.70
CA ASN A 265 5.29 16.47 -5.88
C ASN A 265 6.29 15.36 -6.21
N TYR A 266 6.03 14.11 -5.80
CA TYR A 266 6.85 12.96 -6.18
C TYR A 266 6.63 12.57 -7.63
N LEU A 267 5.47 12.89 -8.22
CA LEU A 267 5.11 12.58 -9.61
C LEU A 267 5.64 13.60 -10.63
N LEU A 268 6.36 14.64 -10.18
CA LEU A 268 6.89 15.70 -11.04
C LEU A 268 8.17 15.27 -11.75
N ASP A 269 8.04 14.29 -12.64
CA ASP A 269 9.11 13.76 -13.49
C ASP A 269 9.01 14.37 -14.91
N PRO A 270 9.93 15.25 -15.32
CA PRO A 270 9.85 15.92 -16.61
C PRO A 270 9.93 14.97 -17.80
N GLU A 271 10.65 13.86 -17.69
CA GLU A 271 10.81 12.91 -18.79
C GLU A 271 9.48 12.20 -19.04
N ILE A 272 8.90 11.62 -17.98
CA ILE A 272 7.62 10.90 -18.06
C ILE A 272 6.49 11.84 -18.47
N ILE A 273 6.43 13.05 -17.90
CA ILE A 273 5.41 14.04 -18.27
C ILE A 273 5.57 14.43 -19.76
N THR A 274 6.79 14.66 -20.25
CA THR A 274 7.03 14.94 -21.67
C THR A 274 6.48 13.81 -22.54
N ASP A 275 6.82 12.56 -22.23
CA ASP A 275 6.36 11.39 -22.98
C ASP A 275 4.83 11.27 -22.98
N LEU A 276 4.19 11.42 -21.82
CA LEU A 276 2.74 11.31 -21.69
C LEU A 276 1.99 12.44 -22.41
N THR A 277 2.52 13.66 -22.46
CA THR A 277 1.87 14.74 -23.24
C THR A 277 1.90 14.51 -24.75
N ARG A 278 2.73 13.58 -25.25
CA ARG A 278 2.74 13.17 -26.67
C ARG A 278 1.71 12.09 -26.96
N ASP A 279 1.26 11.37 -25.95
CA ASP A 279 0.16 10.42 -26.08
C ASP A 279 -1.15 11.21 -26.28
N PRO A 280 -1.87 10.99 -27.40
CA PRO A 280 -3.15 11.64 -27.62
C PRO A 280 -4.14 11.38 -26.47
N GLU A 281 -4.04 10.30 -25.72
CA GLU A 281 -4.92 10.06 -24.57
C GLU A 281 -4.77 11.16 -23.49
N PHE A 282 -3.55 11.66 -23.28
CA PHE A 282 -3.21 12.51 -22.14
C PHE A 282 -2.80 13.94 -22.51
N GLY A 283 -2.38 14.21 -23.76
CA GLY A 283 -1.98 15.54 -24.21
C GLY A 283 -2.96 16.19 -25.19
N SER A 284 -3.11 17.51 -25.11
CA SER A 284 -3.74 18.32 -26.18
C SER A 284 -2.69 19.09 -26.99
N SER A 285 -1.72 19.70 -26.31
CA SER A 285 -0.57 20.40 -26.90
C SER A 285 0.72 19.79 -26.37
N PRO A 286 1.35 18.87 -27.12
CA PRO A 286 2.50 18.11 -26.66
C PRO A 286 3.66 19.01 -26.28
N LEU A 287 4.30 18.70 -25.15
CA LEU A 287 5.53 19.37 -24.76
C LEU A 287 6.68 18.88 -25.66
N LYS A 288 7.49 19.83 -26.13
CA LYS A 288 8.49 19.57 -27.17
C LYS A 288 9.62 18.67 -26.67
N ASN A 289 10.23 19.03 -25.55
CA ASN A 289 11.39 18.36 -24.97
C ASN A 289 11.42 18.55 -23.44
N ILE A 290 12.32 17.82 -22.77
CA ILE A 290 12.46 17.76 -21.31
C ILE A 290 12.81 19.15 -20.71
N THR A 291 13.62 19.94 -21.41
CA THR A 291 14.04 21.28 -20.96
C THR A 291 12.87 22.25 -20.95
N ASP A 292 12.07 22.25 -22.03
CA ASP A 292 10.86 23.06 -22.15
C ASP A 292 9.83 22.64 -21.10
N THR A 293 9.62 21.33 -20.91
CA THR A 293 8.74 20.76 -19.87
C THR A 293 9.15 21.21 -18.47
N THR A 294 10.45 21.13 -18.15
CA THR A 294 10.99 21.58 -16.87
C THR A 294 10.78 23.07 -16.65
N SER A 295 11.02 23.88 -17.69
CA SER A 295 10.85 25.34 -17.62
C SER A 295 9.39 25.74 -17.45
N ILE A 296 8.48 25.12 -18.18
CA ILE A 296 7.03 25.35 -18.06
C ILE A 296 6.54 24.98 -16.66
N MET A 297 6.89 23.79 -16.16
CA MET A 297 6.50 23.39 -14.81
C MET A 297 7.08 24.31 -13.74
N LYS A 298 8.35 24.74 -13.87
CA LYS A 298 8.97 25.70 -12.96
C LYS A 298 8.23 27.04 -12.98
N ASN A 299 7.90 27.57 -14.16
CA ASN A 299 7.14 28.83 -14.29
C ASN A 299 5.76 28.73 -13.65
N LEU A 300 5.03 27.62 -13.88
CA LEU A 300 3.73 27.39 -13.27
C LEU A 300 3.82 27.21 -11.74
N ALA A 301 4.88 26.58 -11.25
CA ALA A 301 5.15 26.49 -9.81
C ALA A 301 5.43 27.88 -9.21
N LEU A 302 6.31 28.68 -9.83
CA LEU A 302 6.63 30.03 -9.37
C LEU A 302 5.43 30.98 -9.42
N ALA A 303 4.48 30.77 -10.34
CA ALA A 303 3.23 31.54 -10.37
C ALA A 303 2.37 31.35 -9.10
N GLN A 304 2.55 30.24 -8.36
CA GLN A 304 1.86 30.02 -7.08
C GLN A 304 2.35 30.97 -5.98
N LEU A 305 3.57 31.53 -6.11
CA LEU A 305 4.19 32.39 -5.10
C LEU A 305 3.36 33.64 -4.80
N ASP A 306 2.57 34.13 -5.74
CA ASP A 306 1.67 35.26 -5.49
C ASP A 306 0.63 34.90 -4.43
N THR A 307 -0.03 33.76 -4.60
CA THR A 307 -1.05 33.32 -3.64
C THR A 307 -0.42 32.93 -2.31
N VAL A 308 0.73 32.24 -2.33
CA VAL A 308 1.44 31.82 -1.11
C VAL A 308 1.95 33.03 -0.31
N SER A 309 2.54 34.01 -0.99
CA SER A 309 3.03 35.24 -0.35
C SER A 309 1.87 36.06 0.23
N ALA A 310 0.79 36.22 -0.54
CA ALA A 310 -0.40 36.93 -0.06
C ALA A 310 -0.99 36.26 1.19
N ARG A 311 -1.17 34.93 1.19
CA ARG A 311 -1.66 34.19 2.37
C ARG A 311 -0.71 34.32 3.56
N SER A 312 0.60 34.22 3.35
CA SER A 312 1.59 34.37 4.42
C SER A 312 1.52 35.76 5.07
N VAL A 313 1.39 36.81 4.27
CA VAL A 313 1.28 38.20 4.77
C VAL A 313 -0.05 38.40 5.48
N PHE A 314 -1.15 37.91 4.89
CA PHE A 314 -2.48 37.97 5.48
C PHE A 314 -2.54 37.28 6.86
N LYS A 315 -1.92 36.11 6.99
CA LYS A 315 -1.78 35.39 8.26
C LYS A 315 -0.94 36.16 9.28
N LYS A 316 0.16 36.81 8.84
CA LYS A 316 1.02 37.62 9.71
C LYS A 316 0.29 38.85 10.27
N PHE A 317 -0.65 39.40 9.51
CA PHE A 317 -1.55 40.45 9.99
C PHE A 317 -2.67 39.94 10.92
N GLY A 318 -2.73 38.64 11.22
CA GLY A 318 -3.74 38.07 12.12
C GLY A 318 -5.16 38.03 11.53
N LEU A 319 -5.32 38.32 10.24
CA LEU A 319 -6.63 38.51 9.61
C LEU A 319 -7.38 37.19 9.32
N GLU A 320 -6.69 36.03 9.33
CA GLU A 320 -7.33 34.72 9.15
C GLU A 320 -8.31 34.34 10.28
N ARG A 321 -8.20 35.00 11.45
CA ARG A 321 -8.98 34.69 12.65
C ARG A 321 -10.05 35.73 12.96
N ILE A 322 -10.42 36.58 12.01
CA ILE A 322 -11.50 37.54 12.20
C ILE A 322 -12.81 36.78 12.32
N GLY A 323 -13.28 36.62 13.55
CA GLY A 323 -14.49 35.89 13.90
C GLY A 323 -14.60 35.81 15.43
N PHE A 324 -15.82 35.60 15.92
CA PHE A 324 -16.05 35.41 17.35
C PHE A 324 -15.81 33.95 17.74
N ASP A 325 -15.08 33.71 18.82
CA ASP A 325 -15.07 32.39 19.45
C ASP A 325 -16.39 32.19 20.17
N MET A 326 -17.30 31.46 19.54
CA MET A 326 -18.64 31.21 20.08
C MET A 326 -18.64 30.29 21.32
N LYS A 327 -17.51 29.63 21.65
CA LYS A 327 -17.41 28.82 22.86
C LYS A 327 -17.59 29.65 24.14
N VAL A 328 -17.36 30.96 24.07
CA VAL A 328 -17.60 31.90 25.19
C VAL A 328 -19.08 31.98 25.60
N LEU A 329 -19.99 31.53 24.74
CA LEU A 329 -21.42 31.48 25.02
C LEU A 329 -21.84 30.22 25.79
N ASN A 330 -20.93 29.26 25.98
CA ASN A 330 -21.26 28.00 26.65
C ASN A 330 -21.00 28.10 28.16
N GLY A 331 -22.05 27.89 28.97
CA GLY A 331 -21.93 27.60 30.40
C GLY A 331 -21.53 28.75 31.32
N SER A 332 -21.48 30.00 30.83
CA SER A 332 -21.18 31.20 31.63
C SER A 332 -22.46 32.00 31.95
N ASP A 333 -22.43 32.89 32.93
CA ASP A 333 -23.54 33.83 33.16
C ASP A 333 -23.52 34.98 32.13
N PRO A 334 -24.66 35.67 31.90
CA PRO A 334 -24.76 36.72 30.88
C PRO A 334 -23.75 37.87 31.02
N ALA A 335 -23.35 38.25 32.24
CA ALA A 335 -22.39 39.34 32.43
C ALA A 335 -20.98 38.91 32.01
N THR A 336 -20.59 37.68 32.36
CA THR A 336 -19.32 37.08 31.92
C THR A 336 -19.27 36.92 30.40
N MET A 337 -20.37 36.42 29.79
CA MET A 337 -20.47 36.31 28.32
C MET A 337 -20.28 37.67 27.64
N ALA A 338 -20.97 38.71 28.12
CA ALA A 338 -20.88 40.05 27.57
C ALA A 338 -19.46 40.63 27.66
N GLY A 339 -18.79 40.45 28.81
CA GLY A 339 -17.40 40.90 29.00
C GLY A 339 -16.40 40.19 28.08
N GLN A 340 -16.57 38.88 27.88
CA GLN A 340 -15.72 38.09 26.98
C GLN A 340 -15.94 38.46 25.51
N LEU A 341 -17.19 38.63 25.07
CA LEU A 341 -17.50 39.12 23.73
C LEU A 341 -16.93 40.53 23.50
N TRP A 342 -17.11 41.44 24.45
CA TRP A 342 -16.58 42.80 24.35
C TRP A 342 -15.05 42.82 24.25
N SER A 343 -14.37 41.96 25.00
CA SER A 343 -12.91 41.81 24.91
C SER A 343 -12.45 41.36 23.52
N GLN A 344 -13.21 40.47 22.85
CA GLN A 344 -12.93 40.07 21.47
C GLN A 344 -13.14 41.23 20.48
N ILE A 345 -14.19 42.03 20.66
CA ILE A 345 -14.44 43.24 19.86
C ILE A 345 -13.28 44.23 20.01
N GLU A 346 -12.85 44.50 21.23
CA GLU A 346 -11.77 45.47 21.49
C GLU A 346 -10.43 44.98 20.92
N ALA A 347 -10.13 43.68 21.02
CA ALA A 347 -8.94 43.10 20.40
C ALA A 347 -8.94 43.24 18.87
N MET A 348 -10.09 43.00 18.22
CA MET A 348 -10.25 43.24 16.78
C MET A 348 -10.08 44.71 16.44
N ARG A 349 -10.73 45.61 17.19
CA ARG A 349 -10.64 47.06 17.00
C ARG A 349 -9.21 47.57 17.11
N SER A 350 -8.46 47.13 18.13
CA SER A 350 -7.05 47.47 18.31
C SER A 350 -6.23 47.05 17.10
N SER A 351 -6.40 45.80 16.65
CA SER A 351 -5.67 45.25 15.49
C SER A 351 -5.96 46.05 14.20
N PHE A 352 -7.21 46.40 13.95
CA PHE A 352 -7.57 47.23 12.79
C PHE A 352 -7.03 48.66 12.90
N SER A 353 -7.03 49.23 14.11
CA SER A 353 -6.50 50.58 14.32
C SER A 353 -4.99 50.65 14.08
N GLU A 354 -4.24 49.63 14.48
CA GLU A 354 -2.80 49.51 14.20
C GLU A 354 -2.53 49.39 12.69
N LEU A 355 -3.29 48.54 12.00
CA LEU A 355 -3.18 48.38 10.54
C LEU A 355 -3.57 49.64 9.78
N GLN A 356 -4.58 50.37 10.26
CA GLN A 356 -4.99 51.65 9.68
C GLN A 356 -3.91 52.72 9.88
N ALA A 357 -3.34 52.82 11.08
CA ALA A 357 -2.26 53.76 11.39
C ALA A 357 -0.99 53.48 10.58
N ALA A 358 -0.71 52.21 10.29
CA ALA A 358 0.44 51.78 9.48
C ALA A 358 0.26 51.97 7.96
N GLY A 359 -0.95 52.30 7.48
CA GLY A 359 -1.23 52.39 6.04
C GLY A 359 -1.27 51.00 5.39
N PHE A 360 -2.37 50.26 5.63
CA PHE A 360 -2.54 48.86 5.24
C PHE A 360 -2.10 48.53 3.80
N ASP A 361 -2.51 49.31 2.80
CA ASP A 361 -2.22 48.99 1.38
C ASP A 361 -0.71 49.06 1.07
N GLU A 362 -0.01 50.10 1.55
CA GLU A 362 1.44 50.22 1.35
C GLU A 362 2.22 49.17 2.13
N GLU A 363 1.86 48.92 3.38
CA GLU A 363 2.53 47.93 4.22
C GLU A 363 2.26 46.50 3.71
N PHE A 364 1.04 46.20 3.25
CA PHE A 364 0.73 44.93 2.61
C PHE A 364 1.59 44.72 1.36
N LYS A 365 1.64 45.70 0.43
CA LYS A 365 2.46 45.62 -0.79
C LYS A 365 3.94 45.43 -0.47
N LYS A 366 4.46 46.15 0.53
CA LYS A 366 5.84 46.05 0.98
C LYS A 366 6.16 44.66 1.54
N GLN A 367 5.35 44.15 2.48
CA GLN A 367 5.55 42.81 3.04
C GLN A 367 5.34 41.71 2.02
N PHE A 368 4.39 41.89 1.10
CA PHE A 368 4.15 40.98 -0.02
C PHE A 368 5.38 40.88 -0.93
N ASN A 369 5.91 42.01 -1.41
CA ASN A 369 7.07 42.02 -2.30
C ASN A 369 8.32 41.45 -1.61
N SER A 370 8.52 41.81 -0.33
CA SER A 370 9.60 41.24 0.47
C SER A 370 9.47 39.72 0.61
N LYS A 371 8.27 39.23 0.95
CA LYS A 371 8.02 37.79 1.12
C LYS A 371 8.12 37.02 -0.20
N LYS A 372 7.60 37.59 -1.28
CA LYS A 372 7.72 37.01 -2.63
C LYS A 372 9.18 36.89 -3.04
N SER A 373 9.99 37.93 -2.84
CA SER A 373 11.41 37.88 -3.17
C SER A 373 12.17 36.83 -2.35
N GLU A 374 11.86 36.70 -1.04
CA GLU A 374 12.41 35.66 -0.17
C GLU A 374 12.04 34.26 -0.68
N LEU A 375 10.75 34.01 -0.96
CA LEU A 375 10.28 32.71 -1.40
C LEU A 375 10.77 32.35 -2.80
N THR A 376 10.87 33.30 -3.72
CA THR A 376 11.45 33.08 -5.06
C THR A 376 12.88 32.55 -4.95
N ALA A 377 13.72 33.15 -4.09
CA ALA A 377 15.09 32.70 -3.90
C ALA A 377 15.18 31.25 -3.40
N VAL A 378 14.22 30.82 -2.56
CA VAL A 378 14.17 29.44 -2.05
C VAL A 378 13.59 28.47 -3.08
N TRP A 379 12.55 28.88 -3.81
CA TRP A 379 11.87 28.02 -4.79
C TRP A 379 12.68 27.86 -6.08
N ASP A 380 13.60 28.76 -6.41
CA ASP A 380 14.33 28.69 -7.67
C ASP A 380 15.00 27.33 -7.89
N ASP A 381 15.59 26.77 -6.83
CA ASP A 381 16.23 25.45 -6.83
C ASP A 381 15.30 24.33 -6.34
N LYS A 382 14.35 24.63 -5.45
CA LYS A 382 13.53 23.62 -4.73
C LYS A 382 12.04 23.63 -5.08
N TRP A 383 11.65 24.23 -6.20
CA TRP A 383 10.23 24.37 -6.56
C TRP A 383 9.49 23.02 -6.61
N ARG A 384 10.15 21.93 -7.03
CA ARG A 384 9.53 20.59 -7.08
C ARG A 384 9.14 20.06 -5.71
N ASP A 385 9.86 20.45 -4.65
CA ASP A 385 9.59 20.00 -3.30
C ASP A 385 8.58 20.91 -2.59
N LEU A 386 8.56 22.19 -2.95
CA LEU A 386 7.85 23.24 -2.19
C LEU A 386 6.51 23.66 -2.80
N CYS A 387 6.33 23.52 -4.12
CA CYS A 387 5.09 23.91 -4.76
C CYS A 387 3.92 23.01 -4.38
N ASP A 388 2.70 23.50 -4.52
CA ASP A 388 1.52 22.65 -4.48
C ASP A 388 1.47 21.83 -5.79
N GLY A 389 1.84 20.55 -5.70
CA GLY A 389 1.83 19.63 -6.83
C GLY A 389 0.42 19.38 -7.38
N LYS A 390 -0.61 19.40 -6.53
CA LYS A 390 -2.01 19.28 -6.96
C LYS A 390 -2.37 20.45 -7.86
N LEU A 391 -2.09 21.66 -7.41
CA LEU A 391 -2.32 22.88 -8.17
C LEU A 391 -1.51 22.91 -9.47
N LEU A 392 -0.26 22.45 -9.46
CA LEU A 392 0.58 22.39 -10.65
C LEU A 392 -0.05 21.51 -11.75
N PHE A 393 -0.57 20.32 -11.41
CA PHE A 393 -1.28 19.47 -12.38
C PHE A 393 -2.57 20.13 -12.90
N TYR A 394 -3.29 20.87 -12.05
CA TYR A 394 -4.43 21.66 -12.49
C TYR A 394 -4.02 22.76 -13.48
N SER A 395 -2.94 23.48 -13.21
CA SER A 395 -2.40 24.51 -14.09
C SER A 395 -1.94 23.93 -15.43
N LEU A 396 -1.23 22.79 -15.42
CA LEU A 396 -0.83 22.09 -16.66
C LEU A 396 -2.03 21.73 -17.54
N ARG A 397 -3.15 21.32 -16.92
CA ARG A 397 -4.39 21.05 -17.64
C ARG A 397 -5.07 22.31 -18.13
N ALA A 398 -5.10 23.37 -17.32
CA ALA A 398 -5.70 24.65 -17.68
C ALA A 398 -5.00 25.31 -18.88
N GLU A 399 -3.67 25.22 -18.95
CA GLU A 399 -2.84 25.68 -20.07
C GLU A 399 -2.88 24.74 -21.30
N GLY A 400 -3.61 23.62 -21.22
CA GLY A 400 -3.82 22.72 -22.35
C GLY A 400 -2.66 21.75 -22.66
N TYR A 401 -1.64 21.68 -21.81
CA TYR A 401 -0.56 20.70 -21.97
C TYR A 401 -1.04 19.27 -21.70
N VAL A 402 -1.97 19.13 -20.76
CA VAL A 402 -2.56 17.86 -20.34
C VAL A 402 -4.07 17.91 -20.49
N ARG A 403 -4.71 16.79 -20.78
CA ARG A 403 -6.17 16.69 -20.92
C ARG A 403 -6.76 15.50 -20.17
N GLY A 404 -8.08 15.54 -20.00
CA GLY A 404 -8.85 14.46 -19.38
C GLY A 404 -8.76 14.42 -17.86
N ASP A 405 -8.90 13.20 -17.33
CA ASP A 405 -8.92 12.93 -15.91
C ASP A 405 -7.50 12.93 -15.33
N LEU A 406 -7.24 13.86 -14.41
CA LEU A 406 -5.96 13.98 -13.71
C LEU A 406 -5.65 12.75 -12.85
N LEU A 407 -6.66 12.05 -12.32
CA LEU A 407 -6.44 10.82 -11.58
C LEU A 407 -5.83 9.74 -12.48
N LYS A 408 -6.41 9.57 -13.67
CA LYS A 408 -5.91 8.62 -14.68
C LYS A 408 -4.48 8.96 -15.11
N LEU A 409 -4.17 10.23 -15.34
CA LEU A 409 -2.81 10.69 -15.62
C LEU A 409 -1.84 10.36 -14.47
N LYS A 410 -2.18 10.75 -13.23
CA LYS A 410 -1.33 10.52 -12.05
C LYS A 410 -1.05 9.03 -11.83
N ARG A 411 -2.05 8.16 -12.04
CA ARG A 411 -1.87 6.70 -12.03
C ARG A 411 -0.90 6.24 -13.12
N ARG A 412 -1.03 6.77 -14.35
CA ARG A 412 -0.13 6.44 -15.46
C ARG A 412 1.31 6.86 -15.14
N ILE A 413 1.51 8.07 -14.62
CA ILE A 413 2.83 8.57 -14.18
C ILE A 413 3.41 7.64 -13.11
N SER A 414 2.64 7.34 -12.06
CA SER A 414 3.07 6.45 -10.97
C SER A 414 3.49 5.06 -11.47
N GLY A 415 2.74 4.49 -12.43
CA GLY A 415 3.08 3.22 -13.07
C GLY A 415 4.36 3.26 -13.92
N GLU A 416 4.56 4.33 -14.72
CA GLU A 416 5.78 4.53 -15.51
C GLU A 416 7.00 4.76 -14.62
N MET A 417 6.86 5.53 -13.55
CA MET A 417 7.92 5.76 -12.57
C MET A 417 8.38 4.47 -11.90
N ARG A 418 7.43 3.59 -11.53
CA ARG A 418 7.73 2.25 -11.04
C ARG A 418 8.46 1.41 -12.08
N ALA A 419 8.02 1.44 -13.34
CA ALA A 419 8.63 0.66 -14.41
C ALA A 419 10.07 1.11 -14.72
N ARG A 420 10.32 2.43 -14.69
CA ARG A 420 11.65 3.04 -14.91
C ARG A 420 12.52 3.09 -13.64
N THR A 421 11.95 2.79 -12.47
CA THR A 421 12.60 2.88 -11.16
C THR A 421 13.28 4.25 -10.93
N THR A 422 12.52 5.33 -11.11
CA THR A 422 13.08 6.69 -11.00
C THR A 422 13.58 6.99 -9.58
N GLU A 423 14.48 7.98 -9.46
CA GLU A 423 15.07 8.37 -8.16
C GLU A 423 13.99 8.82 -7.16
N THR A 424 13.02 9.63 -7.62
CA THR A 424 11.92 10.12 -6.79
C THR A 424 10.97 9.00 -6.36
N TRP A 425 10.73 8.02 -7.23
CA TRP A 425 9.99 6.81 -6.88
C TRP A 425 10.72 6.00 -5.81
N SER A 426 12.03 5.80 -5.97
CA SER A 426 12.85 5.03 -5.02
C SER A 426 12.94 5.70 -3.64
N SER A 427 12.98 7.03 -3.61
CA SER A 427 12.93 7.81 -2.36
C SER A 427 11.58 7.63 -1.65
N LEU A 428 10.47 7.74 -2.39
CA LEU A 428 9.13 7.52 -1.84
C LEU A 428 8.94 6.06 -1.41
N ASP A 429 9.41 5.10 -2.20
CA ASP A 429 9.40 3.67 -1.90
C ASP A 429 10.06 3.36 -0.55
N SER A 430 11.23 3.96 -0.31
CA SER A 430 11.97 3.81 0.95
C SER A 430 11.18 4.38 2.15
N LEU A 431 10.58 5.56 2.00
CA LEU A 431 9.74 6.18 3.03
C LEU A 431 8.51 5.31 3.35
N LEU A 432 7.86 4.76 2.32
CA LEU A 432 6.67 3.92 2.47
C LEU A 432 7.03 2.56 3.09
N LYS A 433 8.18 1.99 2.73
CA LYS A 433 8.73 0.80 3.41
C LYS A 433 9.05 1.09 4.86
N GLU A 434 9.57 2.26 5.20
CA GLU A 434 9.82 2.62 6.59
C GLU A 434 8.52 2.71 7.41
N LEU A 435 7.47 3.31 6.82
CA LEU A 435 6.15 3.41 7.44
C LEU A 435 5.62 2.03 7.86
N VAL A 436 5.69 1.04 6.96
CA VAL A 436 5.13 -0.31 7.20
C VAL A 436 6.19 -1.37 7.58
N GLY A 437 7.46 -1.01 7.66
CA GLY A 437 8.58 -1.98 7.64
C GLY A 437 8.79 -2.73 8.94
N ASN A 438 8.49 -2.12 10.08
CA ASN A 438 8.57 -2.77 11.38
C ASN A 438 7.28 -3.53 11.74
N SER A 439 6.46 -3.90 10.74
CA SER A 439 5.25 -4.74 10.92
C SER A 439 5.64 -6.21 10.88
N ALA A 440 6.58 -6.63 11.72
CA ALA A 440 6.81 -8.03 11.98
C ALA A 440 6.01 -8.41 13.23
N PRO A 441 5.12 -9.41 13.19
CA PRO A 441 4.90 -10.24 14.38
C PRO A 441 6.20 -10.96 14.77
#